data_AF-A0A843GAH0-F1
#
_entry.id   AF-A0A843GAH0-F1
#
_cell.length_a   1.000
_cell.length_b   1.000
_cell.length_c   1.000
_cell.angle_alpha   90.00
_cell.angle_beta   90.00
_cell.angle_gamma   90.00
#
_symmetry.space_group_name_H-M   'P 1'
#
loop_
_entity.id
_entity.type
_entity.pdbx_description
1 polymer ?
#
loop_
_entity_poly.entity_id
_entity_poly.type
_entity_poly.pdbx_seq_one_letter_code
_entity_poly.pdbx_strand_id
1 'polypeptide(L)'
;MPKAKKLQIEAVIQDEETAVEVAKTDAQVSDLELVTNIVAGKLTSNAKEFSAALKNELKNYTVKRYLDNPDAAKTDKVYLNKLKDDVAKKRQLATQTWNKPLEEFSSIMKTLEKDIDSAYSELNSIVNQAAQKEKDEKKAKITEFWNTLDFTVVPLDRVFNPKWLNKTEKLPSIMEECKAIVEKINGEMATLKSLQDEDKETLLSFYLDTLDLNATLQKGNQLKENRARIKAEEERKAAEKAKQEQFPPIDPSKYNVTETGQVVKENLTTQAEQPKEPVATFRLEVTAPASKLVALRKFIDDNGISYRKL
;
A
#
# COMPACT_ATOMS: atom_id res chain seq x y z
N MET A 1 -23.59 59.13 54.67
CA MET A 1 -24.10 58.01 53.84
C MET A 1 -25.07 58.54 52.80
N PRO A 2 -24.83 58.35 51.50
CA PRO A 2 -25.85 58.52 50.47
C PRO A 2 -26.37 57.14 49.99
N LYS A 3 -27.69 57.04 49.88
CA LYS A 3 -28.47 55.83 49.58
C LYS A 3 -28.11 55.24 48.21
N ALA A 4 -27.89 53.92 48.17
CA ALA A 4 -27.79 53.15 46.95
C ALA A 4 -29.09 53.24 46.14
N LYS A 5 -29.07 53.94 45.00
CA LYS A 5 -30.12 53.82 43.99
C LYS A 5 -29.95 52.45 43.31
N LYS A 6 -30.86 51.52 43.59
CA LYS A 6 -31.05 50.33 42.75
C LYS A 6 -31.42 50.81 41.35
N LEU A 7 -30.53 50.62 40.38
CA LEU A 7 -30.89 50.65 38.96
C LEU A 7 -31.62 49.33 38.68
N GLN A 8 -32.96 49.37 38.70
CA GLN A 8 -33.76 48.34 38.04
C GLN A 8 -33.61 48.58 36.54
N ILE A 9 -32.95 47.67 35.84
CA ILE A 9 -32.98 47.61 34.37
C ILE A 9 -33.80 46.36 34.05
N GLU A 10 -35.09 46.56 33.77
CA GLU A 10 -35.93 45.56 33.13
C GLU A 10 -35.35 45.28 31.74
N ALA A 11 -34.93 44.04 31.52
CA ALA A 11 -34.66 43.55 30.18
C ALA A 11 -36.01 43.30 29.51
N VAL A 12 -36.49 44.26 28.74
CA VAL A 12 -37.60 44.04 27.80
C VAL A 12 -37.01 43.29 26.60
N ILE A 13 -37.11 41.96 26.65
CA ILE A 13 -36.93 41.10 25.49
C ILE A 13 -38.32 41.02 24.86
N GLN A 14 -38.55 41.77 23.78
CA GLN A 14 -39.70 41.50 22.92
C GLN A 14 -39.35 40.29 22.08
N ASP A 15 -39.90 39.13 22.45
CA ASP A 15 -40.01 37.97 21.57
C ASP A 15 -41.01 38.34 20.45
N GLU A 16 -40.52 38.91 19.35
CA GLU A 16 -41.24 38.81 18.08
C GLU A 16 -41.02 37.40 17.53
N GLU A 17 -41.84 36.49 18.03
CA GLU A 17 -42.02 35.14 17.49
C GLU A 17 -42.67 35.24 16.10
N THR A 18 -41.88 35.48 15.06
CA THR A 18 -42.30 35.11 13.70
C THR A 18 -42.11 33.61 13.56
N ALA A 19 -43.14 32.86 13.98
CA ALA A 19 -43.26 31.43 13.73
C ALA A 19 -43.19 31.18 12.22
N VAL A 20 -42.09 30.56 11.77
CA VAL A 20 -42.03 29.94 10.45
C VAL A 20 -42.77 28.61 10.58
N GLU A 21 -44.01 28.59 10.11
CA GLU A 21 -44.82 27.39 10.03
C GLU A 21 -44.14 26.42 9.06
N VAL A 22 -43.51 25.36 9.60
CA VAL A 22 -42.89 24.30 8.80
C VAL A 22 -44.01 23.43 8.25
N ALA A 23 -44.51 23.79 7.06
CA ALA A 23 -45.45 22.97 6.32
C ALA A 23 -44.80 21.61 6.02
N LYS A 24 -45.36 20.54 6.59
CA LYS A 24 -45.11 19.17 6.16
C LYS A 24 -45.54 19.06 4.70
N THR A 25 -44.60 18.94 3.78
CA THR A 25 -44.90 18.87 2.36
C THR A 25 -44.13 17.71 1.74
N ASP A 26 -44.87 16.81 1.07
CA ASP A 26 -44.36 15.73 0.21
C ASP A 26 -43.72 16.30 -1.08
N ALA A 27 -42.80 17.25 -0.95
CA ALA A 27 -42.13 17.92 -2.07
C ALA A 27 -40.77 17.26 -2.35
N GLN A 28 -40.47 16.99 -3.63
CA GLN A 28 -39.13 16.53 -4.02
C GLN A 28 -38.14 17.70 -3.91
N VAL A 29 -36.94 17.42 -3.38
CA VAL A 29 -35.87 18.43 -3.20
C VAL A 29 -35.47 19.10 -4.52
N SER A 30 -35.68 18.42 -5.67
CA SER A 30 -35.46 18.98 -7.01
C SER A 30 -36.28 20.24 -7.32
N ASP A 31 -37.39 20.42 -6.60
CA ASP A 31 -38.36 21.51 -6.83
C ASP A 31 -38.25 22.61 -5.76
N LEU A 32 -37.27 22.50 -4.85
CA LEU A 32 -37.04 23.42 -3.74
C LEU A 32 -35.70 24.15 -3.92
N GLU A 33 -35.75 25.47 -4.09
CA GLU A 33 -34.54 26.30 -3.98
C GLU A 33 -34.23 26.56 -2.51
N LEU A 34 -32.98 26.33 -2.09
CA LEU A 34 -32.52 26.69 -0.75
C LEU A 34 -32.40 28.22 -0.65
N VAL A 35 -33.49 28.88 -0.26
CA VAL A 35 -33.51 30.33 -0.03
C VAL A 35 -33.02 30.63 1.39
N THR A 36 -31.87 31.30 1.49
CA THR A 36 -31.35 31.79 2.77
C THR A 36 -31.49 33.31 2.83
N ASN A 37 -32.35 33.81 3.73
CA ASN A 37 -32.51 35.25 3.96
C ASN A 37 -31.80 35.66 5.25
N ILE A 38 -30.59 36.21 5.12
CA ILE A 38 -29.81 36.71 6.25
C ILE A 38 -30.13 38.19 6.45
N VAL A 39 -31.14 38.49 7.26
CA VAL A 39 -31.33 39.84 7.79
C VAL A 39 -30.37 39.99 8.97
N ALA A 40 -29.37 40.86 8.84
CA ALA A 40 -28.49 41.20 9.96
C ALA A 40 -29.35 41.72 11.12
N GLY A 41 -29.49 40.92 12.17
CA GLY A 41 -30.24 41.33 13.37
C GLY A 41 -29.75 42.66 13.93
N LYS A 42 -30.67 43.47 14.45
CA LYS A 42 -30.30 44.76 15.03
C LYS A 42 -30.06 44.57 16.53
N LEU A 43 -28.80 44.53 16.96
CA LEU A 43 -28.48 44.54 18.40
C LEU A 43 -28.62 45.97 18.95
N THR A 44 -29.72 46.23 19.67
CA THR A 44 -29.91 47.47 20.43
C THR A 44 -29.35 47.29 21.84
N SER A 45 -28.41 48.15 22.24
CA SER A 45 -27.79 48.08 23.57
C SER A 45 -27.34 49.45 24.06
N ASN A 46 -27.60 49.73 25.34
CA ASN A 46 -27.07 50.89 26.05
C ASN A 46 -25.60 50.69 26.51
N ALA A 47 -24.89 49.66 26.03
CA ALA A 47 -23.52 49.35 26.46
C ALA A 47 -22.55 50.53 26.36
N LYS A 48 -22.73 51.44 25.39
CA LYS A 48 -21.92 52.65 25.24
C LYS A 48 -22.17 53.65 26.38
N GLU A 49 -23.44 53.89 26.70
CA GLU A 49 -23.85 54.77 27.81
C GLU A 49 -23.45 54.18 29.15
N PHE A 50 -23.65 52.87 29.33
CA PHE A 50 -23.22 52.12 30.50
C PHE A 50 -21.69 52.17 30.69
N SER A 51 -20.92 52.04 29.60
CA SER A 51 -19.46 52.18 29.65
C SER A 51 -19.02 53.57 30.08
N ALA A 52 -19.68 54.63 29.59
CA ALA A 52 -19.38 56.00 29.97
C ALA A 52 -19.70 56.27 31.45
N ALA A 53 -20.86 55.81 31.93
CA ALA A 53 -21.26 55.90 33.33
C ALA A 53 -20.30 55.13 34.25
N LEU A 54 -19.95 53.88 33.88
CA LEU A 54 -19.02 53.05 34.64
C LEU A 54 -17.63 53.67 34.71
N LYS A 55 -17.10 54.21 33.61
CA LYS A 55 -15.81 54.92 33.61
C LYS A 55 -15.81 56.14 34.53
N ASN A 56 -16.93 56.84 34.64
CA ASN A 56 -17.06 57.97 35.54
C ASN A 56 -17.11 57.52 37.01
N GLU A 57 -17.87 56.47 37.30
CA GLU A 57 -17.94 55.88 38.64
C GLU A 57 -16.57 55.33 39.08
N LEU A 58 -15.83 54.71 38.17
CA LEU A 58 -14.53 54.11 38.46
C LEU A 58 -13.48 55.13 38.94
N LYS A 59 -13.58 56.39 38.52
CA LYS A 59 -12.69 57.49 38.97
C LYS A 59 -12.79 57.75 40.47
N ASN A 60 -13.91 57.37 41.10
CA ASN A 60 -14.12 57.58 42.52
C ASN A 60 -13.41 56.53 43.38
N TYR A 61 -12.87 55.43 42.81
CA TYR A 61 -12.10 54.44 43.54
C TYR A 61 -10.62 54.83 43.57
N THR A 62 -10.23 55.63 44.58
CA THR A 62 -8.83 56.08 44.77
C THR A 62 -8.32 55.68 46.14
N VAL A 63 -7.00 55.44 46.26
CA VAL A 63 -6.36 55.04 47.53
C VAL A 63 -6.66 56.04 48.65
N LYS A 64 -6.67 57.34 48.34
CA LYS A 64 -6.97 58.42 49.30
C LYS A 64 -8.39 58.33 49.88
N ARG A 65 -9.37 57.81 49.13
CA ARG A 65 -10.76 57.67 49.59
C ARG A 65 -10.93 56.58 50.66
N TYR A 66 -10.06 55.58 50.67
CA TYR A 66 -10.18 54.40 51.53
C TYR A 66 -9.11 54.32 52.61
N LEU A 67 -8.24 55.34 52.72
CA LEU A 67 -7.13 55.37 53.67
C LEU A 67 -7.58 55.12 55.12
N ASP A 68 -8.71 55.73 55.51
CA ASP A 68 -9.29 55.62 56.86
C ASP A 68 -10.46 54.62 56.94
N ASN A 69 -10.79 53.90 55.84
CA ASN A 69 -11.94 52.99 55.80
C ASN A 69 -11.68 51.75 54.92
N PRO A 70 -10.89 50.77 55.42
CA PRO A 70 -10.54 49.56 54.68
C PRO A 70 -11.73 48.61 54.44
N ASP A 71 -12.76 48.62 55.29
CA ASP A 71 -13.93 47.74 55.12
C ASP A 71 -14.86 48.22 53.99
N ALA A 72 -14.94 49.54 53.76
CA ALA A 72 -15.58 50.08 52.56
C ALA A 72 -14.85 49.62 51.28
N ALA A 73 -13.51 49.55 51.29
CA ALA A 73 -12.73 49.06 50.14
C ALA A 73 -12.98 47.58 49.83
N LYS A 74 -13.10 46.72 50.86
CA LYS A 74 -13.46 45.30 50.68
C LYS A 74 -14.85 45.16 50.07
N THR A 75 -15.81 45.94 50.54
CA THR A 75 -17.19 45.95 50.01
C THR A 75 -17.22 46.34 48.54
N ASP A 76 -16.53 47.42 48.19
CA ASP A 76 -16.49 47.93 46.82
C ASP A 76 -15.71 46.99 45.88
N LYS A 77 -14.66 46.32 46.37
CA LYS A 77 -13.96 45.26 45.61
C LYS A 77 -14.89 44.10 45.25
N VAL A 78 -15.72 43.63 46.19
CA VAL A 78 -16.70 42.57 45.93
C VAL A 78 -17.75 43.05 44.94
N TYR A 79 -18.22 44.29 45.06
CA TYR A 79 -19.15 44.89 44.11
C TYR A 79 -18.57 44.95 42.69
N LEU A 80 -17.35 45.44 42.51
CA LEU A 80 -16.68 45.51 41.21
C LEU A 80 -16.47 44.13 40.56
N ASN A 81 -16.13 43.12 41.36
CA ASN A 81 -16.02 41.74 40.87
C ASN A 81 -17.37 41.20 40.37
N LYS A 82 -18.45 41.39 41.16
CA LYS A 82 -19.80 41.00 40.72
C LYS A 82 -20.23 41.74 39.46
N LEU A 83 -19.96 43.04 39.39
CA LEU A 83 -20.27 43.86 38.22
C LEU A 83 -19.53 43.38 36.97
N LYS A 84 -18.25 43.01 37.11
CA LYS A 84 -17.45 42.41 36.03
C LYS A 84 -18.07 41.10 35.56
N ASP A 85 -18.47 40.23 36.49
CA ASP A 85 -19.08 38.95 36.17
C ASP A 85 -20.43 39.13 35.44
N ASP A 86 -21.24 40.10 35.86
CA ASP A 86 -22.52 40.42 35.23
C ASP A 86 -22.35 40.95 33.80
N VAL A 87 -21.36 41.82 33.56
CA VAL A 87 -21.01 42.29 32.22
C VAL A 87 -20.56 41.12 31.34
N ALA A 88 -19.73 40.22 31.87
CA ALA A 88 -19.25 39.05 31.16
C ALA A 88 -20.39 38.09 30.78
N LYS A 89 -21.30 37.81 31.73
CA LYS A 89 -22.49 36.97 31.50
C LYS A 89 -23.41 37.55 30.43
N LYS A 90 -23.70 38.85 30.49
CA LYS A 90 -24.54 39.52 29.47
C LYS A 90 -23.92 39.47 28.08
N ARG A 91 -22.61 39.67 27.97
CA ARG A 91 -21.87 39.50 26.70
C ARG A 91 -22.00 38.07 26.19
N GLN A 92 -21.79 37.07 27.05
CA GLN A 92 -21.87 35.65 26.68
C GLN A 92 -23.28 35.27 26.22
N LEU A 93 -24.32 35.65 26.97
CA LEU A 93 -25.72 35.41 26.59
C LEU A 93 -26.04 36.04 25.24
N ALA A 94 -25.71 37.31 25.03
CA ALA A 94 -25.95 37.97 23.75
C ALA A 94 -25.23 37.28 22.58
N THR A 95 -23.99 36.82 22.80
CA THR A 95 -23.22 36.09 21.78
C THR A 95 -23.85 34.73 21.47
N GLN A 96 -24.26 34.00 22.50
CA GLN A 96 -24.89 32.68 22.35
C GLN A 96 -26.24 32.80 21.65
N THR A 97 -27.11 33.71 22.09
CA THR A 97 -28.42 33.92 21.46
C THR A 97 -28.28 34.34 20.01
N TRP A 98 -27.31 35.20 19.70
CA TRP A 98 -27.04 35.64 18.34
C TRP A 98 -26.50 34.52 17.43
N ASN A 99 -25.58 33.70 17.95
CA ASN A 99 -24.96 32.64 17.16
C ASN A 99 -25.84 31.37 17.07
N LYS A 100 -26.76 31.14 18.01
CA LYS A 100 -27.57 29.92 18.07
C LYS A 100 -28.34 29.64 16.76
N PRO A 101 -29.04 30.59 16.12
CA PRO A 101 -29.70 30.35 14.83
C PRO A 101 -28.73 29.97 13.71
N LEU A 102 -27.53 30.57 13.73
CA LEU A 102 -26.49 30.27 12.74
C LEU A 102 -25.88 28.88 12.97
N GLU A 103 -25.68 28.48 14.23
CA GLU A 103 -25.21 27.14 14.60
C GLU A 103 -26.23 26.07 14.22
N GLU A 104 -27.52 26.30 14.48
CA GLU A 104 -28.61 25.39 14.09
C GLU A 104 -28.69 25.25 12.56
N PHE A 105 -28.69 26.37 11.83
CA PHE A 105 -28.64 26.35 10.36
C PHE A 105 -27.39 25.61 9.84
N SER A 106 -26.21 25.92 10.36
CA SER A 106 -24.96 25.26 9.94
C SER A 106 -24.99 23.76 10.24
N SER A 107 -25.58 23.34 11.36
CA SER A 107 -25.76 21.94 11.71
C SER A 107 -26.69 21.21 10.73
N ILE A 108 -27.81 21.85 10.36
CA ILE A 108 -28.74 21.32 9.36
C ILE A 108 -28.04 21.18 8.01
N MET A 109 -27.35 22.23 7.55
CA MET A 109 -26.60 22.21 6.28
C MET A 109 -25.54 21.11 6.23
N LYS A 110 -24.75 20.94 7.30
CA LYS A 110 -23.77 19.86 7.40
C LYS A 110 -24.41 18.47 7.38
N THR A 111 -25.59 18.34 7.96
CA THR A 111 -26.34 17.08 7.92
C THR A 111 -26.80 16.78 6.50
N LEU A 112 -27.34 17.79 5.80
CA LEU A 112 -27.72 17.68 4.38
C LEU A 112 -26.52 17.33 3.49
N GLU A 113 -25.37 17.99 3.67
CA GLU A 113 -24.12 17.66 2.96
C GLU A 113 -23.74 16.19 3.17
N LYS A 114 -23.79 15.71 4.42
CA LYS A 114 -23.49 14.31 4.75
C LYS A 114 -24.47 13.32 4.12
N ASP A 115 -25.76 13.64 4.11
CA ASP A 115 -26.78 12.78 3.51
C ASP A 115 -26.59 12.69 1.98
N ILE A 116 -26.23 13.81 1.34
CA ILE A 116 -25.87 13.85 -0.09
C ILE A 116 -24.63 13.00 -0.36
N ASP A 117 -23.57 13.16 0.42
CA ASP A 117 -22.32 12.38 0.27
C ASP A 117 -22.57 10.88 0.44
N SER A 118 -23.42 10.50 1.40
CA SER A 118 -23.81 9.11 1.62
C SER A 118 -24.54 8.53 0.41
N ALA A 119 -25.55 9.24 -0.09
CA ALA A 119 -26.31 8.82 -1.26
C ALA A 119 -25.43 8.74 -2.52
N TYR A 120 -24.51 9.70 -2.71
CA TYR A 120 -23.54 9.67 -3.80
C TYR A 120 -22.63 8.43 -3.73
N SER A 121 -22.12 8.11 -2.53
CA SER A 121 -21.26 6.94 -2.31
C SER A 121 -21.99 5.63 -2.61
N GLU A 122 -23.25 5.51 -2.17
CA GLU A 122 -24.09 4.34 -2.47
C GLU A 122 -24.32 4.16 -3.98
N LEU A 123 -24.67 5.24 -4.69
CA LEU A 123 -24.84 5.21 -6.14
C LEU A 123 -23.54 4.83 -6.86
N ASN A 124 -22.41 5.39 -6.45
CA ASN A 124 -21.10 5.03 -7.01
C ASN A 124 -20.78 3.54 -6.78
N SER A 125 -21.09 3.01 -5.59
CA SER A 125 -20.95 1.58 -5.30
C SER A 125 -21.83 0.72 -6.23
N ILE A 126 -23.09 1.10 -6.43
CA ILE A 126 -24.02 0.38 -7.33
C ILE A 126 -23.48 0.37 -8.76
N VAL A 127 -23.01 1.50 -9.27
CA VAL A 127 -22.43 1.61 -10.62
C VAL A 127 -21.19 0.71 -10.76
N ASN A 128 -20.30 0.73 -9.77
CA ASN A 128 -19.11 -0.11 -9.77
C ASN A 128 -19.44 -1.59 -9.67
N GLN A 129 -20.40 -1.98 -8.82
CA GLN A 129 -20.89 -3.36 -8.72
C GLN A 129 -21.53 -3.83 -10.01
N ALA A 130 -22.33 -3.00 -10.68
CA ALA A 130 -22.91 -3.34 -11.98
C ALA A 130 -21.83 -3.55 -13.05
N ALA A 131 -20.83 -2.66 -13.11
CA ALA A 131 -19.70 -2.81 -14.02
C ALA A 131 -18.85 -4.06 -13.71
N GLN A 132 -18.66 -4.40 -12.43
CA GLN A 132 -17.95 -5.60 -12.03
C GLN A 132 -18.77 -6.86 -12.36
N LYS A 133 -20.08 -6.85 -12.11
CA LYS A 133 -20.98 -7.95 -12.48
C LYS A 133 -20.94 -8.22 -13.98
N GLU A 134 -20.95 -7.18 -14.82
CA GLU A 134 -20.82 -7.32 -16.28
C GLU A 134 -19.48 -8.00 -16.66
N LYS A 135 -18.38 -7.63 -16.00
CA LYS A 135 -17.08 -8.28 -16.18
C LYS A 135 -17.09 -9.74 -15.72
N ASP A 136 -17.70 -10.03 -14.57
CA ASP A 136 -17.76 -11.37 -14.00
C ASP A 136 -18.64 -12.30 -14.84
N GLU A 137 -19.78 -11.82 -15.33
CA GLU A 137 -20.63 -12.54 -16.29
C GLU A 137 -19.88 -12.83 -17.59
N LYS A 138 -19.10 -11.87 -18.10
CA LYS A 138 -18.27 -12.08 -19.28
C LYS A 138 -17.16 -13.09 -19.01
N LYS A 139 -16.49 -13.01 -17.86
CA LYS A 139 -15.49 -14.00 -17.43
C LYS A 139 -16.12 -15.39 -17.35
N ALA A 140 -17.30 -15.51 -16.73
CA ALA A 140 -18.02 -16.79 -16.60
C ALA A 140 -18.33 -17.39 -17.98
N LYS A 141 -18.79 -16.60 -18.95
CA LYS A 141 -19.03 -17.06 -20.33
C LYS A 141 -17.74 -17.53 -21.02
N ILE A 142 -16.63 -16.83 -20.80
CA ILE A 142 -15.32 -17.25 -21.34
C ILE A 142 -14.87 -18.56 -20.68
N THR A 143 -15.03 -18.70 -19.37
CA THR A 143 -14.70 -19.92 -18.63
C THR A 143 -15.56 -21.10 -19.08
N GLU A 144 -16.87 -20.91 -19.23
CA GLU A 144 -17.78 -21.92 -19.74
C GLU A 144 -17.35 -22.37 -21.13
N PHE A 145 -17.10 -21.42 -22.04
CA PHE A 145 -16.61 -21.71 -23.38
C PHE A 145 -15.28 -22.47 -23.36
N TRP A 146 -14.31 -22.06 -22.53
CA TRP A 146 -13.03 -22.75 -22.40
C TRP A 146 -13.22 -24.20 -21.96
N ASN A 147 -14.11 -24.44 -21.00
CA ASN A 147 -14.42 -25.79 -20.52
C ASN A 147 -15.07 -26.65 -21.62
N THR A 148 -15.84 -26.06 -22.55
CA THR A 148 -16.38 -26.80 -23.71
C THR A 148 -15.31 -27.26 -24.70
N LEU A 149 -14.12 -26.65 -24.69
CA LEU A 149 -13.00 -27.08 -25.53
C LEU A 149 -12.29 -28.34 -24.97
N ASP A 150 -12.65 -28.77 -23.75
CA ASP A 150 -12.07 -29.93 -23.04
C ASP A 150 -10.53 -29.91 -22.99
N PHE A 151 -9.95 -28.70 -22.94
CA PHE A 151 -8.51 -28.52 -22.95
C PHE A 151 -7.95 -28.57 -21.53
N THR A 152 -7.50 -29.76 -21.13
CA THR A 152 -7.04 -30.06 -19.75
C THR A 152 -5.57 -29.73 -19.50
N VAL A 153 -4.79 -29.46 -20.56
CA VAL A 153 -3.33 -29.30 -20.46
C VAL A 153 -2.93 -27.95 -19.84
N VAL A 154 -3.69 -26.89 -20.12
CA VAL A 154 -3.43 -25.54 -19.58
C VAL A 154 -4.75 -24.93 -19.11
N PRO A 155 -4.84 -24.49 -17.83
CA PRO A 155 -6.05 -23.84 -17.32
C PRO A 155 -6.21 -22.44 -17.92
N LEU A 156 -7.46 -21.98 -18.04
CA LEU A 156 -7.78 -20.66 -18.57
C LEU A 156 -6.99 -19.54 -17.88
N ASP A 157 -6.82 -19.60 -16.56
CA ASP A 157 -6.11 -18.57 -15.79
C ASP A 157 -4.67 -18.30 -16.26
N ARG A 158 -4.04 -19.27 -16.94
CA ARG A 158 -2.67 -19.13 -17.47
C ARG A 158 -2.60 -18.41 -18.81
N VAL A 159 -3.70 -18.42 -19.56
CA VAL A 159 -3.81 -17.80 -20.90
C VAL A 159 -4.80 -16.64 -20.92
N PHE A 160 -5.46 -16.37 -19.79
CA PHE A 160 -6.49 -15.36 -19.67
C PHE A 160 -5.93 -13.95 -19.89
N ASN A 161 -6.53 -13.21 -20.82
CA ASN A 161 -6.17 -11.83 -21.07
C ASN A 161 -7.16 -10.89 -20.36
N PRO A 162 -6.70 -10.04 -19.41
CA PRO A 162 -7.57 -9.09 -18.71
C PRO A 162 -8.32 -8.14 -19.65
N LYS A 163 -7.77 -7.85 -20.84
CA LYS A 163 -8.42 -7.01 -21.85
C LYS A 163 -9.72 -7.60 -22.35
N TRP A 164 -9.90 -8.92 -22.31
CA TRP A 164 -11.15 -9.58 -22.68
C TRP A 164 -12.34 -9.13 -21.85
N LEU A 165 -12.12 -8.61 -20.63
CA LEU A 165 -13.19 -8.08 -19.78
C LEU A 165 -13.61 -6.65 -20.14
N ASN A 166 -12.91 -5.98 -21.07
CA ASN A 166 -13.27 -4.64 -21.52
C ASN A 166 -14.56 -4.66 -22.34
N LYS A 167 -15.36 -3.59 -22.26
CA LYS A 167 -16.61 -3.45 -23.03
C LYS A 167 -16.43 -3.49 -24.54
N THR A 168 -15.27 -3.07 -25.03
CA THR A 168 -14.96 -3.02 -26.47
C THR A 168 -14.78 -4.40 -27.08
N GLU A 169 -14.31 -5.37 -26.29
CA GLU A 169 -14.02 -6.72 -26.78
C GLU A 169 -15.31 -7.52 -26.94
N LYS A 170 -15.54 -8.09 -28.13
CA LYS A 170 -16.76 -8.86 -28.39
C LYS A 170 -16.54 -10.32 -28.03
N LEU A 171 -17.52 -10.94 -27.37
CA LEU A 171 -17.44 -12.35 -26.95
C LEU A 171 -17.07 -13.32 -28.10
N PRO A 172 -17.61 -13.19 -29.33
CA PRO A 172 -17.20 -14.05 -30.44
C PRO A 172 -15.72 -13.92 -30.82
N SER A 173 -15.16 -12.71 -30.76
CA SER A 173 -13.74 -12.49 -31.05
C SER A 173 -12.85 -13.17 -30.01
N ILE A 174 -13.27 -13.09 -28.73
CA ILE A 174 -12.57 -13.74 -27.63
C ILE A 174 -12.64 -15.26 -27.77
N MET A 175 -13.79 -15.82 -28.18
CA MET A 175 -13.94 -17.25 -28.42
C MET A 175 -13.01 -17.76 -29.53
N GLU A 176 -12.87 -17.02 -30.63
CA GLU A 176 -11.91 -17.35 -31.69
C GLU A 176 -10.47 -17.26 -31.22
N GLU A 177 -10.12 -16.26 -30.40
CA GLU A 177 -8.80 -16.16 -29.79
C GLU A 177 -8.51 -17.34 -28.84
N CYS A 178 -9.49 -17.76 -28.03
CA CYS A 178 -9.37 -18.96 -27.20
C CYS A 178 -9.10 -20.22 -28.03
N LYS A 179 -9.82 -20.42 -29.14
CA LYS A 179 -9.56 -21.56 -30.04
C LYS A 179 -8.16 -21.48 -30.63
N ALA A 180 -7.75 -20.31 -31.11
CA ALA A 180 -6.41 -20.10 -31.67
C ALA A 180 -5.31 -20.39 -30.64
N ILE A 181 -5.51 -20.05 -29.37
CA ILE A 181 -4.59 -20.39 -28.28
C ILE A 181 -4.50 -21.91 -28.10
N VAL A 182 -5.63 -22.62 -28.06
CA VAL A 182 -5.64 -24.10 -27.93
C VAL A 182 -4.95 -24.76 -29.12
N GLU A 183 -5.25 -24.34 -30.34
CA GLU A 183 -4.62 -24.84 -31.56
C GLU A 183 -3.11 -24.58 -31.57
N LYS A 184 -2.69 -23.37 -31.18
CA LYS A 184 -1.28 -23.01 -31.05
C LYS A 184 -0.59 -23.94 -30.06
N ILE A 185 -1.12 -24.09 -28.85
CA ILE A 185 -0.48 -24.92 -27.82
C ILE A 185 -0.40 -26.38 -28.26
N ASN A 186 -1.47 -26.93 -28.83
CA ASN A 186 -1.46 -28.29 -29.37
C ASN A 186 -0.43 -28.47 -30.50
N GLY A 187 -0.32 -27.50 -31.41
CA GLY A 187 0.65 -27.50 -32.50
C GLY A 187 2.10 -27.41 -32.02
N GLU A 188 2.37 -26.54 -31.05
CA GLU A 188 3.69 -26.39 -30.42
C GLU A 188 4.07 -27.66 -29.65
N MET A 189 3.12 -28.27 -28.91
CA MET A 189 3.34 -29.57 -28.25
C MET A 189 3.57 -30.71 -29.25
N ALA A 190 2.83 -30.75 -30.36
CA ALA A 190 3.03 -31.74 -31.41
C ALA A 190 4.42 -31.61 -32.05
N THR A 191 4.89 -30.36 -32.22
CA THR A 191 6.23 -30.04 -32.70
C THR A 191 7.29 -30.50 -31.72
N LEU A 192 7.15 -30.20 -30.43
CA LEU A 192 8.07 -30.69 -29.40
C LEU A 192 8.05 -32.22 -29.28
N LYS A 193 6.90 -32.86 -29.55
CA LYS A 193 6.80 -34.32 -29.58
C LYS A 193 7.42 -34.95 -30.82
N SER A 194 7.52 -34.25 -31.95
CA SER A 194 8.15 -34.77 -33.17
C SER A 194 9.68 -34.66 -33.13
N LEU A 195 10.23 -33.80 -32.28
CA LEU A 195 11.67 -33.77 -32.00
C LEU A 195 12.12 -35.12 -31.44
N GLN A 196 13.01 -35.79 -32.17
CA GLN A 196 13.68 -37.02 -31.72
C GLN A 196 14.85 -36.68 -30.79
N ASP A 197 14.55 -36.02 -29.66
CA ASP A 197 15.54 -35.66 -28.64
C ASP A 197 15.34 -36.49 -27.35
N GLU A 198 16.46 -36.85 -26.71
CA GLU A 198 16.48 -37.62 -25.46
C GLU A 198 15.82 -36.89 -24.28
N ASP A 199 15.79 -35.55 -24.27
CA ASP A 199 15.19 -34.75 -23.19
C ASP A 199 13.75 -34.31 -23.48
N LYS A 200 13.07 -34.96 -24.42
CA LYS A 200 11.72 -34.57 -24.87
C LYS A 200 10.73 -34.35 -23.73
N GLU A 201 10.76 -35.17 -22.69
CA GLU A 201 9.90 -35.02 -21.51
C GLU A 201 10.24 -33.77 -20.68
N THR A 202 11.54 -33.49 -20.51
CA THR A 202 12.02 -32.27 -19.85
C THR A 202 11.66 -31.01 -20.63
N LEU A 203 11.74 -31.06 -21.96
CA LEU A 203 11.34 -29.95 -22.84
C LEU A 203 9.83 -29.74 -22.82
N LEU A 204 9.05 -30.81 -22.84
CA LEU A 204 7.59 -30.72 -22.75
C LEU A 204 7.14 -30.11 -21.42
N SER A 205 7.73 -30.55 -20.30
CA SER A 205 7.46 -29.96 -18.98
C SER A 205 7.80 -28.48 -18.97
N PHE A 206 8.99 -28.11 -19.46
CA PHE A 206 9.43 -26.72 -19.50
C PHE A 206 8.53 -25.84 -20.38
N TYR A 207 8.04 -26.38 -21.48
CA TYR A 207 7.08 -25.69 -22.33
C TYR A 207 5.74 -25.47 -21.61
N LEU A 208 5.20 -26.45 -20.89
CA LEU A 208 3.95 -26.27 -20.14
C LEU A 208 4.09 -25.22 -19.01
N ASP A 209 5.29 -25.11 -18.44
CA ASP A 209 5.61 -24.12 -17.42
C ASP A 209 5.76 -22.69 -17.96
N THR A 210 6.18 -22.53 -19.21
CA THR A 210 6.49 -21.21 -19.79
C THR A 210 5.51 -20.77 -20.87
N LEU A 211 4.84 -21.72 -21.53
CA LEU A 211 4.04 -21.57 -22.75
C LEU A 211 4.81 -20.83 -23.86
N ASP A 212 6.13 -21.00 -23.88
CA ASP A 212 7.03 -20.39 -24.86
C ASP A 212 7.84 -21.46 -25.58
N LEU A 213 7.47 -21.70 -26.84
CA LEU A 213 8.17 -22.65 -27.70
C LEU A 213 9.63 -22.23 -27.96
N ASN A 214 9.92 -20.94 -28.15
CA ASN A 214 11.27 -20.48 -28.48
C ASN A 214 12.22 -20.69 -27.30
N ALA A 215 11.79 -20.30 -26.09
CA ALA A 215 12.55 -20.58 -24.87
C ALA A 215 12.81 -22.08 -24.68
N THR A 216 11.81 -22.90 -25.01
CA THR A 216 11.93 -24.37 -24.94
C THR A 216 12.95 -24.91 -25.94
N LEU A 217 12.92 -24.48 -27.19
CA LEU A 217 13.88 -24.90 -28.21
C LEU A 217 15.31 -24.48 -27.87
N GLN A 218 15.49 -23.27 -27.32
CA GLN A 218 16.80 -22.82 -26.84
C GLN A 218 17.34 -23.72 -25.72
N LYS A 219 16.48 -24.10 -24.76
CA LYS A 219 16.85 -25.05 -23.71
C LYS A 219 17.21 -26.43 -24.26
N GLY A 220 16.48 -26.91 -25.27
CA GLY A 220 16.80 -28.16 -25.97
C GLY A 220 18.18 -28.14 -26.62
N ASN A 221 18.51 -27.05 -27.33
CA ASN A 221 19.83 -26.88 -27.92
C ASN A 221 20.94 -26.86 -26.85
N GLN A 222 20.74 -26.16 -25.74
CA GLN A 222 21.70 -26.14 -24.63
C GLN A 222 21.92 -27.52 -24.01
N LEU A 223 20.86 -28.31 -23.81
CA LEU A 223 20.96 -29.67 -23.28
C LEU A 223 21.74 -30.59 -24.24
N LYS A 224 21.44 -30.48 -25.54
CA LYS A 224 22.15 -31.22 -26.60
C LYS A 224 23.63 -30.88 -26.67
N GLU A 225 23.97 -29.59 -26.59
CA GLU A 225 25.37 -29.12 -26.55
C GLU A 225 26.10 -29.61 -25.28
N ASN A 226 25.42 -29.57 -24.12
CA ASN A 226 25.99 -30.07 -22.87
C ASN A 226 26.27 -31.58 -22.92
N ARG A 227 25.35 -32.38 -23.49
CA ARG A 227 25.59 -33.82 -23.71
C ARG A 227 26.75 -34.08 -24.66
N ALA A 228 26.80 -33.36 -25.78
CA ALA A 228 27.90 -33.49 -26.73
C ALA A 228 29.26 -33.18 -26.06
N ARG A 229 29.30 -32.14 -25.22
CA ARG A 229 30.51 -31.77 -24.45
C ARG A 229 30.91 -32.84 -23.44
N ILE A 230 29.95 -33.40 -22.69
CA ILE A 230 30.23 -34.46 -21.71
C ILE A 230 30.73 -35.72 -22.42
N LYS A 231 30.07 -36.15 -23.50
CA LYS A 231 30.47 -37.33 -24.27
C LYS A 231 31.88 -37.17 -24.88
N ALA A 232 32.19 -36.00 -25.44
CA ALA A 232 33.52 -35.72 -25.98
C ALA A 232 34.61 -35.75 -24.88
N GLU A 233 34.31 -35.26 -23.68
CA GLU A 233 35.22 -35.30 -22.54
C GLU A 233 35.42 -36.72 -22.01
N GLU A 234 34.37 -37.53 -21.96
CA GLU A 234 34.43 -38.94 -21.57
C GLU A 234 35.23 -39.77 -22.58
N GLU A 235 35.00 -39.58 -23.87
CA GLU A 235 35.77 -40.22 -24.94
C GLU A 235 37.26 -39.84 -24.86
N ARG A 236 37.57 -38.56 -24.58
CA ARG A 236 38.95 -38.10 -24.36
C ARG A 236 39.59 -38.79 -23.16
N LYS A 237 38.90 -38.84 -22.02
CA LYS A 237 39.39 -39.51 -20.80
C LYS A 237 39.56 -41.01 -20.99
N ALA A 238 38.66 -41.66 -21.73
CA ALA A 238 38.76 -43.08 -22.05
C ALA A 238 39.95 -43.38 -22.98
N ALA A 239 40.17 -42.55 -24.00
CA ALA A 239 41.32 -42.68 -24.90
C ALA A 239 42.66 -42.45 -24.18
N GLU A 240 42.70 -41.53 -23.20
CA GLU A 240 43.89 -41.25 -22.40
C GLU A 240 44.21 -42.40 -21.42
N LYS A 241 43.20 -42.98 -20.77
CA LYS A 241 43.37 -44.19 -19.94
C LYS A 241 43.83 -45.40 -20.74
N ALA A 242 43.27 -45.62 -21.93
CA ALA A 242 43.68 -46.72 -22.82
C ALA A 242 45.14 -46.59 -23.29
N LYS A 243 45.65 -45.35 -23.44
CA LYS A 243 47.08 -45.11 -23.72
C LYS A 243 47.99 -45.34 -22.51
N GLN A 244 47.52 -45.09 -21.29
CA GLN A 244 48.29 -45.36 -20.07
C GLN A 244 48.40 -46.86 -19.75
N GLU A 245 47.38 -47.67 -20.05
CA GLU A 245 47.40 -49.13 -19.82
C GLU A 245 48.27 -49.92 -20.83
N GLN A 246 48.71 -49.30 -21.93
CA GLN A 246 49.62 -49.92 -22.92
C GLN A 246 51.11 -49.80 -22.55
N PHE A 247 51.47 -49.14 -21.44
CA PHE A 247 52.83 -49.16 -20.91
C PHE A 247 52.90 -50.12 -19.70
N PRO A 248 53.72 -51.20 -19.75
CA PRO A 248 53.84 -52.13 -18.63
C PRO A 248 54.44 -51.42 -17.40
N PRO A 249 54.21 -51.93 -16.18
CA PRO A 249 54.81 -51.38 -14.96
C PRO A 249 56.32 -51.33 -15.12
N ILE A 250 56.89 -50.13 -15.01
CA ILE A 250 58.35 -49.93 -15.08
C ILE A 250 58.94 -50.59 -13.84
N ASP A 251 59.60 -51.74 -14.06
CA ASP A 251 60.44 -52.43 -13.08
C ASP A 251 61.55 -51.48 -12.60
N PRO A 252 61.57 -51.08 -11.31
CA PRO A 252 62.51 -50.07 -10.80
C PRO A 252 63.98 -50.58 -10.70
N SER A 253 64.30 -51.76 -11.21
CA SER A 253 65.58 -52.44 -10.94
C SER A 253 66.76 -52.04 -11.83
N LYS A 254 66.72 -50.93 -12.58
CA LYS A 254 67.84 -50.56 -13.47
C LYS A 254 68.14 -49.07 -13.57
N TYR A 255 68.57 -48.42 -12.49
CA TYR A 255 69.57 -47.33 -12.57
C TYR A 255 70.29 -47.18 -11.21
N ASN A 256 71.51 -47.73 -11.12
CA ASN A 256 72.54 -47.32 -10.16
C ASN A 256 73.50 -46.39 -10.88
N VAL A 257 73.69 -45.14 -10.41
CA VAL A 257 75.01 -44.47 -10.36
C VAL A 257 75.00 -43.45 -9.19
N THR A 258 75.82 -43.80 -8.19
CA THR A 258 76.57 -43.05 -7.15
C THR A 258 76.32 -41.56 -6.84
N GLU A 259 76.05 -41.35 -5.55
CA GLU A 259 76.66 -40.41 -4.59
C GLU A 259 77.16 -39.03 -5.06
N THR A 260 76.42 -37.99 -4.68
CA THR A 260 76.83 -37.05 -3.62
C THR A 260 75.58 -36.48 -2.93
N GLY A 261 75.48 -36.67 -1.61
CA GLY A 261 74.31 -36.40 -0.75
C GLY A 261 73.94 -34.91 -0.63
N GLN A 262 72.76 -34.49 -0.14
CA GLN A 262 71.83 -35.02 0.89
C GLN A 262 70.38 -34.67 0.42
N VAL A 263 69.44 -35.60 0.26
CA VAL A 263 68.63 -36.41 1.21
C VAL A 263 67.60 -35.63 2.06
N VAL A 264 66.39 -35.54 1.48
CA VAL A 264 65.05 -35.93 2.00
C VAL A 264 64.40 -35.12 3.15
N LYS A 265 63.19 -34.61 2.86
CA LYS A 265 61.95 -35.09 3.52
C LYS A 265 60.74 -35.02 2.58
N GLU A 266 60.58 -36.15 1.90
CA GLU A 266 59.33 -36.71 1.42
C GLU A 266 58.31 -36.81 2.57
N ASN A 267 57.06 -36.49 2.27
CA ASN A 267 55.90 -37.18 2.81
C ASN A 267 54.81 -37.12 1.73
N LEU A 268 54.83 -38.11 0.86
CA LEU A 268 53.65 -38.57 0.15
C LEU A 268 52.80 -39.36 1.15
N THR A 269 51.61 -38.84 1.44
CA THR A 269 50.48 -39.70 1.84
C THR A 269 49.42 -39.52 0.79
N THR A 270 49.37 -40.47 -0.13
CA THR A 270 48.25 -40.68 -1.04
C THR A 270 47.03 -41.06 -0.21
N GLN A 271 46.00 -40.20 -0.19
CA GLN A 271 44.63 -40.61 0.04
C GLN A 271 43.80 -40.09 -1.13
N ALA A 272 43.15 -41.02 -1.82
CA ALA A 272 42.15 -40.74 -2.83
C ALA A 272 40.95 -40.04 -2.19
N GLU A 273 40.41 -38.99 -2.83
CA GLU A 273 38.95 -38.79 -2.95
C GLU A 273 38.55 -37.55 -3.79
N GLN A 274 37.58 -37.82 -4.68
CA GLN A 274 36.56 -36.95 -5.26
C GLN A 274 36.93 -35.88 -6.32
N PRO A 275 36.11 -35.73 -7.40
CA PRO A 275 36.32 -34.71 -8.44
C PRO A 275 36.03 -33.32 -7.86
N LYS A 276 37.03 -32.42 -7.93
CA LYS A 276 36.95 -31.06 -7.41
C LYS A 276 36.17 -30.16 -8.39
N GLU A 277 35.02 -29.63 -7.98
CA GLU A 277 34.28 -28.61 -8.72
C GLU A 277 35.18 -27.38 -9.01
N PRO A 278 35.06 -26.74 -10.18
CA PRO A 278 35.87 -25.55 -10.50
C PRO A 278 35.50 -24.38 -9.57
N VAL A 279 36.46 -23.93 -8.76
CA VAL A 279 36.29 -22.81 -7.81
C VAL A 279 36.37 -21.48 -8.57
N ALA A 280 35.28 -20.70 -8.58
CA ALA A 280 35.25 -19.33 -9.10
C ALA A 280 35.24 -18.32 -7.93
N THR A 281 36.04 -17.25 -8.02
CA THR A 281 36.12 -16.19 -7.00
C THR A 281 35.58 -14.87 -7.57
N PHE A 282 34.62 -14.24 -6.86
CA PHE A 282 34.05 -12.94 -7.22
C PHE A 282 34.28 -11.91 -6.11
N ARG A 283 34.41 -10.63 -6.47
CA ARG A 283 34.46 -9.51 -5.52
C ARG A 283 33.10 -8.80 -5.53
N LEU A 284 32.45 -8.76 -4.37
CA LEU A 284 31.12 -8.18 -4.20
C LEU A 284 31.15 -7.15 -3.08
N GLU A 285 30.49 -6.01 -3.30
CA GLU A 285 30.17 -5.02 -2.28
C GLU A 285 28.67 -5.11 -2.00
N VAL A 286 28.29 -5.29 -0.74
CA VAL A 286 26.90 -5.51 -0.33
C VAL A 286 26.52 -4.48 0.73
N THR A 287 25.53 -3.65 0.41
CA THR A 287 24.97 -2.66 1.34
C THR A 287 23.59 -3.11 1.80
N ALA A 288 23.42 -3.36 3.10
CA ALA A 288 22.16 -3.76 3.71
C ALA A 288 22.13 -3.44 5.21
N PRO A 289 20.95 -3.45 5.86
CA PRO A 289 20.85 -3.34 7.31
C PRO A 289 21.64 -4.43 8.03
N ALA A 290 22.23 -4.11 9.19
CA ALA A 290 23.11 -5.02 9.95
C ALA A 290 22.47 -6.39 10.25
N SER A 291 21.16 -6.43 10.51
CA SER A 291 20.40 -7.66 10.74
C SER A 291 20.40 -8.62 9.54
N LYS A 292 20.44 -8.09 8.32
CA LYS A 292 20.48 -8.87 7.07
C LYS A 292 21.90 -9.32 6.71
N LEU A 293 22.92 -8.54 7.06
CA LEU A 293 24.32 -8.93 6.87
C LEU A 293 24.73 -10.09 7.78
N VAL A 294 24.16 -10.16 8.99
CA VAL A 294 24.36 -11.31 9.89
C VAL A 294 23.72 -12.58 9.31
N ALA A 295 22.51 -12.48 8.75
CA ALA A 295 21.86 -13.60 8.07
C ALA A 295 22.64 -14.07 6.83
N LEU A 296 23.17 -13.12 6.05
CA LEU A 296 24.03 -13.42 4.90
C LEU A 296 25.32 -14.15 5.31
N ARG A 297 25.96 -13.72 6.40
CA ARG A 297 27.14 -14.41 6.94
C ARG A 297 26.82 -15.85 7.32
N LYS A 298 25.72 -16.06 8.06
CA LYS A 298 25.27 -17.41 8.45
C LYS A 298 25.06 -18.29 7.21
N PHE A 299 24.44 -17.75 6.16
CA PHE A 299 24.24 -18.47 4.90
C PHE A 299 25.56 -18.86 4.22
N ILE A 300 26.55 -17.96 4.20
CA ILE A 300 27.87 -18.23 3.60
C ILE A 300 28.59 -19.35 4.35
N ASP A 301 28.57 -19.31 5.68
CA ASP A 301 29.19 -20.33 6.54
C ASP A 301 28.47 -21.69 6.40
N ASP A 302 27.12 -21.71 6.40
CA ASP A 302 26.31 -22.93 6.27
C ASP A 302 26.50 -23.63 4.90
N ASN A 303 26.92 -22.89 3.86
CA ASN A 303 27.17 -23.43 2.52
C ASN A 303 28.66 -23.69 2.22
N GLY A 304 29.56 -23.58 3.21
CA GLY A 304 30.99 -23.85 3.03
C GLY A 304 31.70 -22.87 2.07
N ILE A 305 31.13 -21.69 1.85
CA ILE A 305 31.68 -20.68 0.94
C ILE A 305 32.73 -19.86 1.69
N SER A 306 33.93 -19.74 1.12
CA SER A 306 35.01 -18.93 1.70
C SER A 306 34.85 -17.44 1.36
N TYR A 307 34.87 -16.56 2.37
CA TYR A 307 34.89 -15.10 2.15
C TYR A 307 36.10 -14.45 2.83
N ARG A 308 36.51 -13.30 2.28
CA ARG A 308 37.54 -12.44 2.86
C ARG A 308 36.99 -11.02 2.99
N LYS A 309 37.11 -10.45 4.19
CA LYS A 309 36.81 -9.03 4.42
C LYS A 309 37.87 -8.18 3.71
N LEU A 310 37.41 -7.25 2.86
CA LEU A 310 38.25 -6.20 2.29
C LEU A 310 38.46 -5.08 3.32
#